data_AF-A0A7S0ZAB4-F1
#
_entry.id   AF-A0A7S0ZAB4-F1
#
_cell.length_a   1.000
_cell.length_b   1.000
_cell.length_c   1.000
_cell.angle_alpha   90.00
_cell.angle_beta   90.00
_cell.angle_gamma   90.00
#
_symmetry.space_group_name_H-M   'P 1'
#
loop_
_entity.id
_entity.type
_entity.pdbx_description
1 polymer ?
#
loop_
_entity_poly.entity_id
_entity_poly.type
_entity_poly.pdbx_seq_one_letter_code
_entity_poly.pdbx_strand_id
1 'polypeptide(L)'
;KDARVRVTQCGVDAPNIVITEDEGMSVEDTLTTLREALTNATLVLGMHPDQATDAAVTFACERGLPFAVVPCCVYAKEFSRRRLRDGTQVTTHEQLCAYLMEKTSASGAKVQMSTLDMRGKNVVIWSLGAEPMCRA
;
A
#
# COMPACT_ATOMS: atom_id res chain seq x y z
N LYS A 1 0.53 -10.72 16.38
CA LYS A 1 -0.34 -10.75 15.17
C LYS A 1 0.60 -10.70 13.99
N ASP A 2 0.93 -11.85 13.43
CA ASP A 2 1.97 -11.97 12.42
C ASP A 2 1.51 -11.36 11.10
N ALA A 3 2.29 -10.43 10.58
CA ALA A 3 2.08 -9.87 9.25
C ALA A 3 2.37 -10.98 8.22
N ARG A 4 1.33 -11.49 7.56
CA ARG A 4 1.47 -12.44 6.45
C ARG A 4 1.71 -11.65 5.18
N VAL A 5 2.95 -11.64 4.69
CA VAL A 5 3.28 -11.06 3.38
C VAL A 5 3.04 -12.11 2.30
N ARG A 6 2.16 -11.83 1.34
CA ARG A 6 1.91 -12.68 0.18
C ARG A 6 2.44 -12.00 -1.07
N VAL A 7 3.31 -12.70 -1.78
CA VAL A 7 3.80 -12.31 -3.11
C VAL A 7 3.01 -13.10 -4.14
N THR A 8 2.37 -12.41 -5.08
CA THR A 8 1.74 -13.04 -6.24
C THR A 8 2.16 -12.31 -7.50
N GLN A 9 2.57 -13.06 -8.51
CA GLN A 9 2.81 -12.53 -9.85
C GLN A 9 1.54 -12.79 -10.67
N CYS A 10 0.85 -11.74 -11.12
CA CYS A 10 -0.35 -11.89 -11.92
C CYS A 10 -0.06 -11.53 -13.38
N GLY A 11 -0.24 -12.51 -14.27
CA GLY A 11 -0.24 -12.42 -15.73
C GLY A 11 -1.31 -13.37 -16.26
N VAL A 12 -1.80 -13.15 -17.49
CA VAL A 12 -3.00 -13.82 -18.05
C VAL A 12 -2.88 -15.36 -18.10
N ASP A 13 -1.64 -15.88 -18.03
CA ASP A 13 -1.32 -17.32 -17.97
C ASP A 13 -0.58 -17.75 -16.69
N ALA A 14 -0.49 -16.89 -15.67
CA ALA A 14 0.19 -17.25 -14.42
C ALA A 14 -0.76 -18.12 -13.57
N PRO A 15 -0.36 -19.35 -13.18
CA PRO A 15 -1.20 -20.17 -12.32
C PRO A 15 -1.47 -19.42 -11.01
N ASN A 16 -2.72 -19.42 -10.56
CA ASN A 16 -3.07 -19.00 -9.21
C ASN A 16 -2.32 -19.93 -8.23
N ILE A 17 -1.15 -19.51 -7.77
CA ILE A 17 -0.42 -20.22 -6.73
C ILE A 17 -1.21 -19.99 -5.43
N VAL A 18 -2.17 -20.86 -5.19
CA VAL A 18 -2.78 -21.04 -3.88
C VAL A 18 -1.76 -21.80 -3.04
N ILE A 19 -0.94 -21.07 -2.28
CA ILE A 19 -0.03 -21.68 -1.32
C ILE A 19 -0.90 -22.18 -0.15
N THR A 20 -1.19 -23.48 -0.17
CA THR A 20 -1.70 -24.23 0.98
C THR A 20 -0.63 -24.28 2.06
N GLU A 21 -1.05 -24.35 3.32
CA GLU A 21 -0.18 -24.26 4.49
C GLU A 21 0.94 -25.32 4.51
N ASP A 22 2.09 -24.89 5.04
CA ASP A 22 3.09 -25.67 5.80
C ASP A 22 4.07 -26.61 5.07
N GLU A 23 5.07 -26.02 4.40
CA GLU A 23 6.46 -26.53 4.41
C GLU A 23 7.35 -25.29 4.60
N GLY A 24 8.04 -25.20 5.74
CA GLY A 24 8.74 -23.99 6.17
C GLY A 24 9.77 -23.51 5.14
N MET A 25 9.43 -22.49 4.36
CA MET A 25 10.40 -21.78 3.51
C MET A 25 11.52 -21.25 4.39
N SER A 26 12.77 -21.40 3.96
CA SER A 26 13.89 -20.83 4.68
C SER A 26 13.77 -19.29 4.71
N VAL A 27 14.38 -18.66 5.72
CA VAL A 27 14.43 -17.20 5.81
C VAL A 27 15.06 -16.60 4.55
N GLU A 28 16.09 -17.25 4.01
CA GLU A 28 16.80 -16.78 2.80
C GLU A 28 15.91 -16.85 1.55
N ASP A 29 15.17 -17.95 1.38
CA ASP A 29 14.24 -18.12 0.25
C ASP A 29 13.09 -17.11 0.33
N THR A 30 12.60 -16.85 1.55
CA THR A 30 11.57 -15.82 1.79
C THR A 30 12.08 -14.44 1.42
N LEU A 31 13.29 -14.08 1.84
CA LEU A 31 13.91 -12.79 1.50
C LEU A 31 14.13 -12.63 -0.01
N THR A 32 14.59 -13.69 -0.67
CA THR A 32 14.81 -13.70 -2.12
C THR A 32 13.49 -13.47 -2.86
N THR A 33 12.47 -14.25 -2.52
CA THR A 33 11.12 -14.12 -3.11
C THR A 33 10.53 -12.72 -2.89
N LEU A 34 10.67 -12.17 -1.68
CA LEU A 34 10.19 -10.82 -1.36
C LEU A 34 10.93 -9.74 -2.16
N ARG A 35 12.25 -9.86 -2.30
CA ARG A 35 13.04 -8.92 -3.09
C ARG A 35 12.63 -8.94 -4.55
N GLU A 36 12.44 -10.12 -5.14
CA GLU A 36 12.00 -10.25 -6.53
C GLU A 36 10.60 -9.65 -6.72
N ALA A 37 9.67 -9.94 -5.82
CA ALA A 37 8.32 -9.39 -5.84
C ALA A 37 8.31 -7.86 -5.80
N LEU A 38 9.03 -7.30 -4.83
CA LEU A 38 9.11 -5.86 -4.65
C LEU A 38 9.80 -5.26 -5.87
N THR A 39 10.90 -5.82 -6.36
CA THR A 39 11.61 -5.31 -7.54
C THR A 39 10.75 -5.31 -8.80
N ASN A 40 9.95 -6.36 -9.02
CA ASN A 40 9.15 -6.51 -10.23
C ASN A 40 7.72 -5.95 -10.12
N ALA A 41 7.34 -5.40 -8.95
CA ALA A 41 6.01 -4.84 -8.75
C ALA A 41 5.73 -3.69 -9.73
N THR A 42 4.57 -3.76 -10.40
CA THR A 42 4.06 -2.74 -11.33
C THR A 42 2.88 -1.95 -10.75
N LEU A 43 2.29 -2.42 -9.66
CA LEU A 43 1.14 -1.85 -8.97
C LEU A 43 1.23 -2.22 -7.48
N VAL A 44 0.82 -1.28 -6.62
CA VAL A 44 0.66 -1.56 -5.18
C VAL A 44 -0.81 -1.51 -4.81
N LEU A 45 -1.36 -2.65 -4.36
CA LEU A 45 -2.74 -2.73 -3.89
C LEU A 45 -2.77 -3.19 -2.44
N GLY A 46 -3.47 -2.43 -1.59
CA GLY A 46 -3.62 -2.74 -0.17
C GLY A 46 -5.07 -2.62 0.28
N MET A 47 -5.75 -3.75 0.49
CA MET A 47 -7.07 -3.77 1.11
C MET A 47 -6.90 -3.89 2.63
N HIS A 48 -7.22 -2.82 3.37
CA HIS A 48 -7.06 -2.75 4.83
C HIS A 48 -5.66 -3.16 5.33
N PRO A 49 -4.56 -2.58 4.80
CA PRO A 49 -3.20 -3.03 5.11
C PRO A 49 -2.70 -2.63 6.52
N ASP A 50 -3.60 -2.31 7.45
CA ASP A 50 -3.32 -2.00 8.86
C ASP A 50 -2.05 -1.11 9.05
N GLN A 51 -1.07 -1.57 9.83
CA GLN A 51 0.19 -0.86 10.12
C GLN A 51 1.05 -0.63 8.86
N ALA A 52 0.89 -1.44 7.82
CA ALA A 52 1.65 -1.34 6.58
C ALA A 52 1.12 -0.28 5.61
N THR A 53 -0.05 0.32 5.88
CA THR A 53 -0.68 1.33 4.99
C THR A 53 0.29 2.41 4.53
N ASP A 54 1.02 3.00 5.47
CA ASP A 54 1.90 4.13 5.23
C ASP A 54 3.16 3.72 4.43
N ALA A 55 3.72 2.55 4.76
CA ALA A 55 4.86 1.99 4.06
C ALA A 55 4.49 1.61 2.61
N ALA A 56 3.30 1.03 2.38
CA ALA A 56 2.83 0.66 1.05
C ALA A 56 2.66 1.89 0.14
N VAL A 57 2.05 2.96 0.64
CA VAL A 57 1.90 4.23 -0.12
C VAL A 57 3.26 4.87 -0.38
N THR A 58 4.14 4.90 0.62
CA THR A 58 5.50 5.45 0.48
C THR A 58 6.28 4.72 -0.60
N PHE A 59 6.29 3.38 -0.56
CA PHE A 59 6.95 2.54 -1.56
C PHE A 59 6.42 2.78 -2.98
N ALA A 60 5.10 2.91 -3.14
CA ALA A 60 4.51 3.24 -4.44
C ALA A 60 4.97 4.61 -4.95
N CYS A 61 4.93 5.63 -4.08
CA CYS A 61 5.32 6.99 -4.43
C CYS A 61 6.81 7.09 -4.80
N GLU A 62 7.69 6.50 -4.00
CA GLU A 62 9.14 6.50 -4.24
C GLU A 62 9.52 5.84 -5.56
N ARG A 63 8.73 4.86 -6.02
CA ARG A 63 8.95 4.15 -7.28
C ARG A 63 8.11 4.68 -8.44
N GLY A 64 7.29 5.70 -8.21
CA GLY A 64 6.36 6.24 -9.20
C GLY A 64 5.31 5.23 -9.67
N LEU A 65 5.02 4.19 -8.89
CA LEU A 65 4.08 3.14 -9.24
C LEU A 65 2.63 3.59 -9.02
N PRO A 66 1.69 3.16 -9.87
CA PRO A 66 0.27 3.20 -9.54
C PRO A 66 0.00 2.50 -8.19
N PHE A 67 -0.99 3.00 -7.45
CA PHE A 67 -1.44 2.33 -6.23
C PHE A 67 -2.91 2.55 -5.92
N ALA A 68 -3.47 1.65 -5.11
CA ALA A 68 -4.76 1.80 -4.47
C ALA A 68 -4.73 1.18 -3.05
N VAL A 69 -5.06 1.97 -2.03
CA VAL A 69 -5.08 1.51 -0.63
C VAL A 69 -6.38 1.88 0.06
N VAL A 70 -6.91 0.96 0.87
CA VAL A 70 -8.09 1.18 1.71
C VAL A 70 -7.66 1.28 3.17
N PRO A 71 -7.36 2.49 3.70
CA PRO A 71 -7.00 2.66 5.10
C PRO A 71 -8.16 2.33 6.03
N CYS A 72 -7.88 1.56 7.09
CA CYS A 72 -8.88 1.15 8.09
C CYS A 72 -8.55 1.69 9.50
N CYS A 73 -7.35 1.37 10.00
CA CYS A 73 -6.94 1.55 11.39
C CYS A 73 -5.84 2.62 11.50
N VAL A 74 -5.99 3.55 12.44
CA VAL A 74 -5.06 4.69 12.60
C VAL A 74 -3.78 4.31 13.32
N TYR A 75 -3.87 3.38 14.28
CA TYR A 75 -2.78 2.97 15.15
C TYR A 75 -2.07 4.17 15.81
N ALA A 76 -2.85 5.15 16.30
CA ALA A 76 -2.36 6.45 16.77
C ALA A 76 -1.30 6.37 17.87
N LYS A 77 -1.33 5.32 18.71
CA LYS A 77 -0.30 5.08 19.74
C LYS A 77 1.05 4.69 19.13
N GLU A 78 1.03 3.81 18.12
CA GLU A 78 2.23 3.33 17.44
C GLU A 78 2.79 4.37 16.48
N PHE A 79 1.90 5.06 15.73
CA PHE A 79 2.25 6.13 14.81
C PHE A 79 1.99 7.51 15.41
N SER A 80 2.42 7.69 16.66
CA SER A 80 2.20 8.92 17.44
C SER A 80 2.85 10.17 16.84
N ARG A 81 3.75 10.01 15.85
CA ARG A 81 4.43 11.08 15.11
C ARG A 81 3.71 11.52 13.83
N ARG A 82 2.65 10.83 13.37
CA ARG A 82 1.91 11.26 12.18
C ARG A 82 1.22 12.60 12.43
N ARG A 83 1.44 13.55 11.53
CA ARG A 83 0.89 14.90 11.57
C ARG A 83 0.36 15.27 10.20
N LEU A 84 -0.79 15.93 10.18
CA LEU A 84 -1.25 16.70 9.03
C LEU A 84 -0.35 17.92 8.82
N ARG A 85 -0.43 18.56 7.65
CA ARG A 85 0.38 19.75 7.32
C ARG A 85 0.17 20.92 8.28
N ASP A 86 -1.01 21.03 8.86
CA ASP A 86 -1.35 22.05 9.86
C ASP A 86 -0.77 21.74 11.27
N GLY A 87 -0.08 20.61 11.43
CA GLY A 87 0.47 20.16 12.71
C GLY A 87 -0.50 19.34 13.57
N THR A 88 -1.72 19.08 13.11
CA THR A 88 -2.70 18.27 13.83
C THR A 88 -2.26 16.81 13.91
N GLN A 89 -2.37 16.20 15.10
CA GLN A 89 -2.08 14.78 15.28
C GLN A 89 -3.13 13.90 14.63
N VAL A 90 -2.67 12.89 13.88
CA VAL A 90 -3.53 11.90 13.23
C VAL A 90 -3.99 10.86 14.26
N THR A 91 -5.25 10.97 14.69
CA THR A 91 -5.89 10.07 15.66
C THR A 91 -7.21 9.49 15.15
N THR A 92 -7.84 10.09 14.14
CA THR A 92 -9.07 9.58 13.50
C THR A 92 -8.82 9.00 12.11
N HIS A 93 -9.80 8.26 11.60
CA HIS A 93 -9.73 7.65 10.27
C HIS A 93 -9.75 8.71 9.16
N GLU A 94 -10.54 9.76 9.32
CA GLU A 94 -10.62 10.89 8.39
C GLU A 94 -9.27 11.62 8.32
N GLN A 95 -8.62 11.82 9.47
CA GLN A 95 -7.28 12.40 9.55
C GLN A 95 -6.24 11.49 8.91
N LEU A 96 -6.35 10.16 9.05
CA LEU A 96 -5.47 9.23 8.35
C LEU A 96 -5.64 9.35 6.83
N CYS A 97 -6.88 9.46 6.34
CA CYS A 97 -7.13 9.64 4.92
C CYS A 97 -6.54 10.96 4.42
N ALA A 98 -6.77 12.07 5.13
CA ALA A 98 -6.19 13.37 4.80
C ALA A 98 -4.65 13.33 4.82
N TYR A 99 -4.05 12.70 5.82
CA TYR A 99 -2.60 12.53 5.93
C TYR A 99 -2.00 11.81 4.70
N LEU A 100 -2.62 10.72 4.27
CA LEU A 100 -2.17 9.97 3.10
C LEU A 100 -2.31 10.78 1.80
N MET A 101 -3.40 11.55 1.65
CA MET A 101 -3.59 12.46 0.53
C MET A 101 -2.50 13.55 0.49
N GLU A 102 -2.24 14.21 1.62
CA GLU A 102 -1.22 15.26 1.75
C GLU A 102 0.19 14.75 1.47
N LYS A 103 0.50 13.55 2.00
CA LYS A 103 1.79 12.89 1.81
C LYS A 103 2.02 12.48 0.36
N THR A 104 1.02 11.88 -0.28
CA THR A 104 1.11 11.46 -1.68
C THR A 104 1.25 12.67 -2.60
N SER A 105 0.47 13.72 -2.36
CA SER A 105 0.53 14.96 -3.15
C SER A 105 1.90 15.64 -3.09
N ALA A 106 2.62 15.51 -1.96
CA ALA A 106 3.98 16.03 -1.84
C ALA A 106 5.00 15.31 -2.72
N SER A 107 4.70 14.07 -3.16
CA SER A 107 5.54 13.29 -4.08
C SER A 107 5.31 13.64 -5.56
N GLY A 108 4.39 14.57 -5.85
CA GLY A 108 4.06 15.01 -7.21
C GLY A 108 3.06 14.12 -7.96
N ALA A 109 2.62 13.01 -7.35
CA ALA A 109 1.62 12.13 -7.94
C ALA A 109 0.21 12.72 -7.80
N LYS A 110 -0.61 12.60 -8.86
CA LYS A 110 -2.04 12.93 -8.80
C LYS A 110 -2.74 11.87 -7.95
N VAL A 111 -3.17 12.25 -6.75
CA VAL A 111 -3.84 11.35 -5.81
C VAL A 111 -5.33 11.64 -5.75
N GLN A 112 -6.14 10.60 -5.66
CA GLN A 112 -7.59 10.67 -5.61
C GLN A 112 -8.12 9.83 -4.45
N MET A 113 -9.29 10.21 -3.97
CA MET A 113 -10.03 9.51 -2.93
C MET A 113 -11.40 9.12 -3.49
N SER A 114 -11.85 7.91 -3.21
CA SER A 114 -13.14 7.40 -3.67
C SER A 114 -13.74 6.45 -2.63
N THR A 115 -15.03 6.16 -2.76
CA THR A 115 -15.73 5.23 -1.88
C THR A 115 -16.07 3.97 -2.64
N LEU A 116 -15.76 2.81 -2.07
CA LEU A 116 -16.09 1.50 -2.62
C LEU A 116 -17.45 1.03 -2.10
N ASP A 117 -18.18 0.28 -2.92
CA ASP A 117 -19.45 -0.37 -2.54
C ASP A 117 -19.17 -1.62 -1.70
N MET A 118 -18.73 -1.40 -0.46
CA MET A 118 -18.43 -2.46 0.49
C MET A 118 -18.74 -2.01 1.92
N ARG A 119 -19.00 -2.98 2.79
CA ARG A 119 -19.23 -2.73 4.23
C ARG A 119 -17.92 -2.42 4.96
N GLY A 120 -18.03 -1.70 6.07
CA GLY A 120 -16.89 -1.33 6.91
C GLY A 120 -16.16 -0.10 6.38
N LYS A 121 -14.83 -0.04 6.60
CA LYS A 121 -14.01 1.04 6.04
C LYS A 121 -13.84 0.83 4.54
N ASN A 122 -14.38 1.76 3.75
CA ASN A 122 -14.55 1.61 2.30
C ASN A 122 -14.00 2.80 1.52
N VAL A 123 -13.24 3.69 2.16
CA VAL A 123 -12.55 4.78 1.48
C VAL A 123 -11.27 4.25 0.87
N VAL A 124 -11.10 4.39 -0.44
CA VAL A 124 -9.88 4.07 -1.17
C VAL A 124 -9.14 5.35 -1.54
N ILE A 125 -7.83 5.34 -1.34
CA ILE A 125 -6.89 6.37 -1.79
C ILE A 125 -6.02 5.76 -2.87
N TRP A 126 -5.94 6.42 -4.02
CA TRP A 126 -5.29 5.85 -5.19
C TRP A 126 -4.60 6.89 -6.06
N SER A 127 -3.65 6.43 -6.86
CA SER A 127 -2.94 7.22 -7.86
C SER A 127 -2.56 6.35 -9.06
N LEU A 128 -2.48 6.95 -10.25
CA LEU A 128 -2.00 6.29 -11.46
C LEU A 128 -0.46 6.27 -11.56
N GLY A 129 0.25 6.69 -10.51
CA GLY A 129 1.70 6.77 -10.49
C GLY A 129 2.24 8.07 -11.10
N ALA A 130 3.55 8.14 -11.28
CA ALA A 130 4.15 9.22 -12.07
C ALA A 130 3.69 9.04 -13.53
N GLU A 131 3.34 10.13 -14.22
CA GLU A 131 2.98 10.02 -15.63
C GLU A 131 4.12 9.29 -16.37
N PRO A 132 3.82 8.20 -17.09
CA PRO A 132 4.85 7.51 -17.84
C PRO A 132 5.43 8.53 -18.82
N MET A 133 6.70 8.89 -18.63
CA MET A 133 7.46 9.50 -19.73
C MET A 133 7.28 8.56 -20.91
N CYS A 134 6.63 9.06 -21.97
CA CYS A 134 6.32 8.31 -23.17
C CYS A 134 7.51 7.41 -23.50
N ARG A 135 7.34 6.08 -23.33
CA ARG A 135 8.40 5.12 -23.68
C ARG A 135 8.48 5.15 -25.20
N ALA A 136 9.45 5.89 -25.72
CA ALA A 136 9.80 5.94 -27.13
C ALA A 136 10.33 4.58 -27.61
#